data_AF-A0A1F9W480-F1
#
_entry.id   AF-A0A1F9W480-F1
#
_cell.length_a   1.000
_cell.length_b   1.000
_cell.length_c   1.000
_cell.angle_alpha   90.00
_cell.angle_beta   90.00
_cell.angle_gamma   90.00
#
_symmetry.space_group_name_H-M   'P 1'
#
loop_
_entity.id
_entity.type
_entity.pdbx_description
1 polymer ?
#
loop_
_entity_poly.entity_id
_entity_poly.type
_entity_poly.pdbx_seq_one_letter_code
_entity_poly.pdbx_strand_id
1 'polypeptide(L)'
;MQLPAFILPATLGVWLFYNQHQFEGVYWARHAEWDPWRAALEGASYYDLPRWLHWVTGHIGIHHVHHVRPAIPNYRLRECYDAVPELRAVKPLTVRRSLGCMRLNLYDERQRKMVSFGDAAR
;
A
#
# COMPACT_ATOMS: atom_id res chain seq x y z
N MET A 1 -16.71 -25.63 -14.42
CA MET A 1 -15.51 -24.80 -14.69
C MET A 1 -15.26 -23.90 -13.49
N GLN A 2 -14.11 -24.02 -12.82
CA GLN A 2 -13.77 -23.26 -11.60
C GLN A 2 -12.83 -22.07 -11.85
N LEU A 3 -12.36 -21.89 -13.10
CA LEU A 3 -11.43 -20.84 -13.50
C LEU A 3 -11.80 -19.42 -12.98
N PRO A 4 -13.06 -18.95 -13.08
CA PRO A 4 -13.43 -17.64 -12.55
C PRO A 4 -13.25 -17.52 -11.02
N ALA A 5 -13.53 -18.60 -10.29
CA ALA A 5 -13.40 -18.64 -8.83
C ALA A 5 -11.94 -18.57 -8.35
N PHE A 6 -10.98 -18.88 -9.22
CA PHE A 6 -9.55 -18.72 -8.91
C PHE A 6 -8.97 -17.41 -9.44
N ILE A 7 -9.28 -17.05 -10.68
CA ILE A 7 -8.68 -15.87 -11.34
C ILE A 7 -9.12 -14.57 -10.64
N LEU A 8 -10.39 -14.44 -10.28
CA LEU A 8 -10.89 -13.22 -9.66
C LEU A 8 -10.25 -12.95 -8.29
N PRO A 9 -10.25 -13.88 -7.31
CA PRO A 9 -9.58 -13.64 -6.03
C PRO A 9 -8.07 -13.46 -6.18
N ALA A 10 -7.41 -14.22 -7.06
CA ALA A 10 -5.97 -14.07 -7.29
C ALA A 10 -5.65 -12.67 -7.82
N THR A 11 -6.42 -12.17 -8.78
CA THR A 11 -6.22 -10.84 -9.38
C THR A 11 -6.47 -9.74 -8.34
N LEU A 12 -7.54 -9.86 -7.55
CA LEU A 12 -7.85 -8.92 -6.47
C LEU A 12 -6.81 -8.96 -5.34
N GLY A 13 -6.24 -10.13 -5.07
CA GLY A 13 -5.12 -10.28 -4.13
C GLY A 13 -3.88 -9.56 -4.62
N VAL A 14 -3.44 -9.84 -5.86
CA VAL A 14 -2.31 -9.14 -6.49
C VAL A 14 -2.54 -7.63 -6.51
N TRP A 15 -3.76 -7.19 -6.85
CA TRP A 15 -4.17 -5.79 -6.80
C TRP A 15 -3.96 -5.15 -5.42
N LEU A 16 -4.41 -5.82 -4.37
CA LEU A 16 -4.29 -5.33 -2.99
C LEU A 16 -2.83 -5.09 -2.61
N PHE A 17 -1.96 -6.08 -2.85
CA PHE A 17 -0.53 -5.99 -2.51
C PHE A 17 0.25 -5.06 -3.44
N TYR A 18 -0.15 -4.94 -4.70
CA TYR A 18 0.45 -3.97 -5.62
C TYR A 18 0.25 -2.54 -5.10
N ASN A 19 -0.99 -2.17 -4.77
CA ASN A 19 -1.32 -0.82 -4.29
C ASN A 19 -0.74 -0.50 -2.90
N GLN A 20 -0.31 -1.50 -2.14
CA GLN A 20 0.36 -1.31 -0.87
C GLN A 20 1.75 -0.68 -1.02
N HIS A 21 2.45 -0.90 -2.13
CA HIS A 21 3.82 -0.43 -2.34
C HIS A 21 4.06 0.30 -3.68
N GLN A 22 3.08 0.28 -4.59
CA GLN A 22 3.11 0.99 -5.86
C GLN A 22 2.01 2.06 -5.86
N PHE A 23 2.32 3.22 -5.27
CA PHE A 23 1.42 4.35 -5.20
C PHE A 23 2.20 5.66 -5.34
N GLU A 24 1.47 6.75 -5.62
CA GLU A 24 2.08 8.06 -5.78
C GLU A 24 2.58 8.60 -4.44
N GLY A 25 3.83 9.09 -4.41
CA GLY A 25 4.47 9.62 -3.21
C GLY A 25 5.05 8.55 -2.27
N VAL A 26 5.14 7.29 -2.71
CA VAL A 26 5.79 6.23 -1.95
C VAL A 26 7.26 6.55 -1.66
N TYR A 27 7.68 6.31 -0.43
CA TYR A 27 9.07 6.46 -0.01
C TYR A 27 9.93 5.28 -0.50
N TRP A 28 11.00 5.61 -1.22
CA TRP A 28 12.08 4.72 -1.55
C TRP A 28 13.40 5.45 -1.28
N ALA A 29 14.37 4.71 -0.75
CA ALA A 29 15.69 5.24 -0.48
C ALA A 29 16.76 4.18 -0.69
N ARG A 30 17.96 4.64 -1.08
CA ARG A 30 19.17 3.82 -1.03
C ARG A 30 19.55 3.57 0.43
N HIS A 31 20.30 2.50 0.67
CA HIS A 31 20.64 2.04 2.02
C HIS A 31 21.23 3.15 2.93
N ALA A 32 22.08 4.02 2.38
CA ALA A 32 22.71 5.11 3.13
C ALA A 32 21.72 6.21 3.60
N GLU A 33 20.60 6.39 2.89
CA GLU A 33 19.55 7.36 3.20
C GLU A 33 18.30 6.67 3.79
N TRP A 34 18.38 5.36 4.04
CA TRP A 34 17.23 4.58 4.46
C TRP A 34 16.87 4.88 5.92
N ASP A 35 15.60 5.20 6.16
CA ASP A 35 15.06 5.43 7.49
C ASP A 35 13.96 4.39 7.76
N PRO A 36 14.04 3.62 8.86
CA PRO A 36 13.10 2.54 9.13
C PRO A 36 11.67 3.03 9.35
N TRP A 37 11.49 4.18 9.97
CA TRP A 37 10.17 4.73 10.26
C TRP A 37 9.52 5.25 9.00
N ARG A 38 10.25 5.98 8.16
CA ARG A 38 9.77 6.45 6.85
C ARG A 38 9.51 5.28 5.91
N ALA A 39 10.37 4.26 5.91
CA ALA A 39 10.13 3.05 5.13
C ALA A 39 8.82 2.37 5.51
N ALA A 40 8.52 2.28 6.81
CA ALA A 40 7.28 1.67 7.28
C ALA A 40 6.04 2.56 7.07
N LEU A 41 6.13 3.86 7.31
CA LEU A 41 5.00 4.80 7.30
C LEU A 41 4.72 5.40 5.92
N GLU A 42 5.76 5.72 5.16
CA GLU A 42 5.67 6.39 3.86
C GLU A 42 5.99 5.43 2.69
N GLY A 43 6.66 4.29 2.96
CA GLY A 43 6.95 3.25 1.96
C GLY A 43 5.82 2.24 1.76
N ALA A 44 4.78 2.30 2.61
CA ALA A 44 3.58 1.48 2.53
C ALA A 44 2.33 2.37 2.57
N SER A 45 1.32 2.08 1.75
CA SER A 45 0.09 2.88 1.73
C SER A 45 -0.84 2.52 2.89
N TYR A 46 -1.65 3.50 3.30
CA TYR A 46 -2.91 3.23 3.99
C TYR A 46 -4.02 3.05 2.94
N TYR A 47 -4.35 1.81 2.58
CA TYR A 47 -5.43 1.53 1.66
C TYR A 47 -6.78 1.54 2.39
N ASP A 48 -7.46 2.68 2.31
CA ASP A 48 -8.75 2.92 2.93
C ASP A 48 -9.87 2.30 2.09
N LEU A 49 -10.19 1.04 2.43
CA LEU A 49 -11.20 0.23 1.78
C LEU A 49 -12.57 0.48 2.44
N PRO A 50 -13.68 0.26 1.71
CA PRO A 50 -14.99 0.14 2.34
C PRO A 50 -14.97 -0.85 3.52
N ARG A 51 -15.75 -0.59 4.57
CA ARG A 51 -15.72 -1.36 5.84
C ARG A 51 -15.79 -2.88 5.66
N TRP A 52 -16.64 -3.35 4.74
CA TRP A 52 -16.78 -4.78 4.46
C TRP A 52 -15.53 -5.39 3.81
N LEU A 53 -14.82 -4.63 2.96
CA LEU A 53 -13.55 -5.06 2.38
C LEU A 53 -12.43 -5.05 3.40
N HIS A 54 -12.42 -4.11 4.35
CA HIS A 54 -11.51 -4.19 5.50
C HIS A 54 -11.73 -5.48 6.29
N TRP A 55 -12.98 -5.91 6.49
CA TRP A 55 -13.24 -7.20 7.15
C TRP A 55 -12.75 -8.40 6.32
N VAL A 56 -13.09 -8.47 5.02
CA VAL A 56 -12.67 -9.56 4.12
C VAL A 56 -11.14 -9.69 4.04
N THR A 57 -10.44 -8.56 4.03
CA THR A 57 -8.98 -8.51 3.92
C THR A 57 -8.27 -8.55 5.28
N GLY A 58 -9.01 -8.70 6.39
CA GLY A 58 -8.43 -8.70 7.73
C GLY A 58 -7.74 -7.38 8.10
N HIS A 59 -8.22 -6.24 7.62
CA HIS A 59 -7.65 -4.91 7.86
C HIS A 59 -6.22 -4.71 7.36
N ILE A 60 -5.70 -5.58 6.49
CA ILE A 60 -4.35 -5.44 5.91
C ILE A 60 -4.19 -4.16 5.05
N GLY A 61 -5.29 -3.49 4.70
CA GLY A 61 -5.24 -2.15 4.12
C GLY A 61 -4.56 -1.10 5.01
N ILE A 62 -4.51 -1.30 6.34
CA ILE A 62 -3.72 -0.49 7.29
C ILE A 62 -2.26 -0.97 7.26
N HIS A 63 -1.67 -1.03 6.06
CA HIS A 63 -0.43 -1.73 5.80
C HIS A 63 0.79 -1.03 6.38
N HIS A 64 0.76 0.30 6.42
CA HIS A 64 1.81 1.10 7.06
C HIS A 64 1.98 0.75 8.54
N VAL A 65 0.88 0.54 9.27
CA VAL A 65 0.94 0.09 10.67
C VAL A 65 1.45 -1.34 10.80
N HIS A 66 1.05 -2.22 9.87
CA HIS A 66 1.58 -3.58 9.82
C HIS A 66 3.11 -3.59 9.63
N HIS A 67 3.67 -2.72 8.78
CA HIS A 67 5.13 -2.59 8.65
C HIS A 67 5.80 -2.01 9.89
N VAL A 68 5.16 -1.04 10.56
CA VAL A 68 5.69 -0.47 11.80
C VAL A 68 5.79 -1.52 12.89
N ARG A 69 4.77 -2.38 13.05
CA ARG A 69 4.78 -3.50 14.00
C ARG A 69 4.09 -4.75 13.43
N PRO A 70 4.84 -5.62 12.73
CA PRO A 70 4.28 -6.82 12.08
C PRO A 70 3.70 -7.85 13.06
N ALA A 71 4.12 -7.79 14.33
CA ALA A 71 3.62 -8.65 15.39
C ALA A 71 2.17 -8.34 15.81
N ILE A 72 1.62 -7.16 15.44
CA ILE A 72 0.22 -6.85 15.68
C ILE A 72 -0.62 -7.67 14.71
N PRO A 73 -1.51 -8.54 15.19
CA PRO A 73 -2.34 -9.32 14.30
C PRO A 73 -3.32 -8.40 13.56
N ASN A 74 -3.58 -8.75 12.31
CA ASN A 74 -4.49 -8.08 11.38
C ASN A 74 -5.81 -7.59 12.00
N TYR A 75 -6.48 -8.42 12.81
CA TYR A 75 -7.75 -8.07 13.47
C TYR A 75 -7.62 -6.97 14.55
N ARG A 76 -6.41 -6.61 15.00
CA ARG A 76 -6.12 -5.50 15.92
C ARG A 76 -5.50 -4.27 15.25
N LEU A 77 -5.23 -4.31 13.94
CA LEU A 77 -4.63 -3.16 13.24
C LEU A 77 -5.52 -1.92 13.32
N ARG A 78 -6.85 -2.08 13.23
CA ARG A 78 -7.79 -0.97 13.37
C ARG A 78 -7.72 -0.32 14.75
N GLU A 79 -7.73 -1.14 15.80
CA GLU A 79 -7.62 -0.69 17.18
C GLU A 79 -6.33 0.11 17.39
N CYS A 80 -5.20 -0.39 16.90
CA CYS A 80 -3.91 0.31 16.97
C CYS A 80 -3.92 1.64 16.18
N TYR A 81 -4.41 1.61 14.94
CA TYR A 81 -4.56 2.82 14.11
C TYR A 81 -5.46 3.87 14.76
N ASP A 82 -6.48 3.43 15.49
CA ASP A 82 -7.41 4.33 16.14
C ASP A 82 -6.88 4.91 17.46
N ALA A 83 -6.06 4.16 18.18
CA ALA A 83 -5.45 4.56 19.44
C ALA A 83 -4.26 5.51 19.29
N VAL A 84 -3.60 5.55 18.13
CA VAL A 84 -2.37 6.33 17.90
C VAL A 84 -2.61 7.39 16.80
N PRO A 85 -2.92 8.65 17.15
CA PRO A 85 -3.26 9.71 16.19
C PRO A 85 -2.20 9.95 15.11
N GLU A 86 -0.92 9.77 15.45
CA GLU A 86 0.21 9.97 14.55
C GLU A 86 0.17 9.02 13.35
N LEU A 87 -0.37 7.80 13.52
CA LEU A 87 -0.52 6.83 12.43
C LEU A 87 -1.56 7.28 11.38
N ARG A 88 -2.40 8.27 11.71
CA ARG A 88 -3.41 8.85 10.82
C ARG A 88 -2.88 10.00 9.96
N ALA A 89 -1.63 10.42 10.18
CA ALA A 89 -0.98 11.45 9.35
C ALA A 89 -0.71 10.94 7.91
N VAL A 90 -0.63 9.63 7.71
CA VAL A 90 -0.43 9.02 6.39
C VAL A 90 -1.68 9.21 5.53
N LYS A 91 -1.49 9.77 4.33
CA LYS A 91 -2.58 10.05 3.40
C LYS A 91 -3.22 8.75 2.91
N PRO A 92 -4.54 8.57 3.02
CA PRO A 92 -5.21 7.37 2.55
C PRO A 92 -5.16 7.25 1.01
N LEU A 93 -4.94 6.04 0.55
CA LEU A 93 -5.17 5.59 -0.82
C LEU A 93 -6.59 5.03 -0.89
N THR A 94 -7.46 5.64 -1.69
CA THR A 94 -8.83 5.16 -1.89
C THR A 94 -8.90 4.20 -3.07
N VAL A 95 -9.97 3.41 -3.16
CA VAL A 95 -10.21 2.50 -4.31
C VAL A 95 -10.21 3.23 -5.65
N ARG A 96 -10.68 4.49 -5.69
CA ARG A 96 -10.64 5.28 -6.92
C ARG A 96 -9.21 5.68 -7.29
N ARG A 97 -8.38 6.05 -6.32
CA ARG A 97 -6.98 6.46 -6.57
C ARG A 97 -6.11 5.27 -6.93
N SER A 98 -6.35 4.09 -6.34
CA SER A 98 -5.60 2.86 -6.66
C SER A 98 -5.77 2.44 -8.12
N LEU A 99 -6.90 2.73 -8.76
CA LEU A 99 -7.06 2.52 -10.21
C LEU A 99 -6.01 3.29 -11.03
N GLY A 100 -5.63 4.49 -10.60
CA GLY A 100 -4.56 5.26 -11.25
C GLY A 100 -3.16 4.67 -11.02
N CYS A 101 -2.96 4.00 -9.89
CA CYS A 101 -1.67 3.41 -9.51
C CYS A 101 -1.23 2.26 -10.43
N MET A 102 -2.12 1.64 -11.22
CA MET A 102 -1.74 0.66 -12.26
C MET A 102 -0.71 1.16 -13.25
N ARG A 103 -0.69 2.47 -13.50
CA ARG A 103 0.23 3.11 -14.44
C ARG A 103 1.61 3.36 -13.83
N LEU A 104 1.78 3.14 -12.53
CA LEU A 104 3.02 3.38 -11.79
C LEU A 104 3.79 2.06 -11.72
N ASN A 105 4.81 1.90 -12.56
CA ASN A 105 5.49 0.62 -12.73
C ASN A 105 6.90 0.60 -12.14
N LEU A 106 7.58 1.74 -12.15
CA LEU A 106 8.99 1.87 -11.75
C LEU A 106 9.15 3.06 -10.82
N TYR A 107 10.16 3.02 -9.94
CA TYR A 107 10.59 4.20 -9.18
C TYR A 107 11.73 4.91 -9.91
N ASP A 108 11.52 6.15 -10.33
CA ASP A 108 12.57 7.00 -10.89
C ASP A 108 13.32 7.68 -9.73
N GLU A 109 14.56 7.26 -9.49
CA GLU A 109 15.40 7.81 -8.42
C GLU A 109 15.82 9.27 -8.65
N ARG A 110 15.91 9.73 -9.90
CA ARG A 110 16.26 11.12 -10.21
C ARG A 110 15.10 12.05 -9.88
N GLN A 111 13.89 11.64 -10.23
CA GLN A 111 12.66 12.40 -9.96
C GLN A 111 12.05 12.08 -8.58
N ARG A 112 12.56 11.06 -7.88
CA ARG A 112 12.08 10.55 -6.58
C ARG A 112 10.58 10.25 -6.57
N LYS A 113 10.08 9.62 -7.64
CA LYS A 113 8.66 9.28 -7.77
C LYS A 113 8.44 8.03 -8.60
N MET A 114 7.27 7.44 -8.46
CA MET A 114 6.83 6.37 -9.35
C MET A 114 6.46 6.91 -10.73
N VAL A 115 6.82 6.18 -11.78
CA VAL A 115 6.58 6.52 -13.19
C VAL A 115 6.10 5.29 -13.97
N SER A 116 5.48 5.52 -15.13
CA SER A 116 5.14 4.43 -16.05
C SER A 116 6.37 3.97 -16.85
N PHE A 117 6.30 2.78 -17.45
CA PHE A 117 7.33 2.35 -18.41
C PHE A 117 7.49 3.32 -19.58
N GLY A 118 6.39 3.93 -20.03
CA GLY A 118 6.41 4.90 -21.12
C GLY A 118 7.04 6.24 -20.74
N ASP A 119 6.97 6.63 -19.46
CA ASP A 119 7.65 7.83 -18.96
C ASP A 119 9.16 7.57 -18.81
N ALA A 120 9.56 6.37 -18.37
CA ALA A 120 10.96 6.00 -18.18
C ALA A 120 11.72 5.75 -19.49
N ALA A 121 11.00 5.48 -20.59
CA ALA A 121 11.59 5.25 -21.91
C ALA A 121 11.87 6.55 -22.69
N ARG A 122 11.49 7.71 -22.14
CA ARG A 122 11.75 9.04 -22.72
C ARG A 122 13.05 9.62 -22.18
#